data_AF-A0A954VZB3-F1
#
_entry.id   AF-A0A954VZB3-F1
#
_cell.length_a   1.000
_cell.length_b   1.000
_cell.length_c   1.000
_cell.angle_alpha   90.00
_cell.angle_beta   90.00
_cell.angle_gamma   90.00
#
_symmetry.space_group_name_H-M   'P 1'
#
loop_
_entity.id
_entity.type
_entity.pdbx_description
1 polymer ?
#
loop_
_entity_poly.entity_id
_entity_poly.type
_entity_poly.pdbx_seq_one_letter_code
_entity_poly.pdbx_strand_id
1 'polypeptide(L)' 'PAVSFALLAGGGMKTGQVIGSTNRLGEHAQDRPVTFQEVFATLYHNVGINTQVTTVEDLNGRPQFLLDSGVQPIHELI' A
#
# COMPACT_ATOMS: atom_id res chain seq x y z
N PRO A 1 -1.22 -10.04 -15.69
CA PRO A 1 0.15 -10.14 -15.11
C PRO A 1 0.05 -10.35 -13.61
N ALA A 2 0.82 -11.28 -13.03
CA ALA A 2 0.75 -11.56 -11.58
C ALA A 2 1.56 -10.55 -10.73
N VAL A 3 2.38 -9.70 -11.36
CA VAL A 3 3.11 -8.60 -10.72
C VAL A 3 3.16 -7.35 -11.60
N SER A 4 3.41 -6.20 -10.97
CA SER A 4 3.75 -4.92 -11.59
C SER A 4 4.80 -4.22 -10.74
N PHE A 5 5.58 -3.33 -11.35
CA PHE A 5 6.38 -2.37 -10.59
C PHE A 5 5.55 -1.13 -10.23
N ALA A 6 5.97 -0.41 -9.20
CA ALA A 6 5.43 0.89 -8.82
C ALA A 6 6.59 1.84 -8.51
N LEU A 7 6.41 3.13 -8.79
CA LEU A 7 7.33 4.20 -8.39
C LEU A 7 6.60 5.10 -7.40
N LEU A 8 7.14 5.24 -6.19
CA LEU A 8 6.56 6.05 -5.11
C LEU A 8 7.51 7.19 -4.74
N ALA A 9 6.97 8.40 -4.63
CA ALA A 9 7.75 9.59 -4.30
C ALA A 9 6.89 10.65 -3.58
N GLY A 10 7.56 11.53 -2.81
CA GLY A 10 6.92 12.63 -2.09
C GLY A 10 6.29 12.22 -0.75
N GLY A 11 5.39 13.05 -0.21
CA GLY A 11 4.60 12.73 0.99
C GLY A 11 5.39 12.47 2.28
N GLY A 12 6.64 12.92 2.36
CA GLY A 12 7.52 12.63 3.50
C GLY A 12 8.09 11.21 3.54
N MET A 13 7.88 10.41 2.48
CA MET A 13 8.37 9.03 2.42
C MET A 13 9.90 8.96 2.38
N LYS A 14 10.45 7.89 2.95
CA LYS A 14 11.86 7.49 2.78
C LYS A 14 12.09 6.95 1.37
N THR A 15 12.34 7.84 0.41
CA THR A 15 12.56 7.48 -1.00
C THR A 15 14.03 7.13 -1.30
N GLY A 16 14.33 6.73 -2.55
CA GLY A 16 15.71 6.44 -2.99
C GLY A 16 16.17 5.00 -2.76
N GLN A 17 15.22 4.07 -2.60
CA GLN A 17 15.48 2.65 -2.34
C GLN A 17 14.71 1.75 -3.30
N VAL A 18 15.16 0.50 -3.40
CA VAL A 18 14.45 -0.58 -4.09
C VAL A 18 13.87 -1.52 -3.05
N ILE A 19 12.56 -1.78 -3.13
CA ILE A 19 11.84 -2.66 -2.21
C ILE A 19 11.37 -3.88 -2.98
N GLY A 20 11.86 -5.04 -2.57
CA GLY A 20 11.54 -6.32 -3.19
C GLY A 20 12.20 -6.56 -4.55
N SER A 21 11.88 -7.70 -5.15
CA SER A 21 12.42 -8.13 -6.43
C SER A 21 11.42 -9.04 -7.14
N THR A 22 11.59 -9.21 -8.45
CA THR A 22 10.88 -10.24 -9.23
C THR A 22 11.85 -11.31 -9.69
N ASN A 23 11.31 -12.47 -10.05
CA ASN A 23 12.13 -13.53 -10.66
C ASN A 23 12.73 -13.07 -12.00
N ARG A 24 13.68 -13.85 -12.54
CA ARG A 24 14.39 -13.54 -13.80
C ARG A 24 13.47 -13.20 -14.99
N LEU A 25 12.24 -13.72 -15.00
CA LEU A 25 11.26 -13.50 -16.07
C LEU A 25 10.26 -12.37 -15.76
N GLY A 26 10.28 -11.80 -14.55
CA GLY A 26 9.37 -10.72 -14.14
C GLY A 26 7.93 -11.14 -13.94
N GLU A 27 7.65 -12.42 -13.74
CA GLU A 27 6.28 -12.98 -13.66
C GLU A 27 5.75 -13.07 -12.23
N HIS A 28 6.64 -13.21 -11.24
CA HIS A 28 6.30 -13.37 -9.82
C HIS A 28 7.22 -12.54 -8.94
N ALA A 29 6.68 -12.07 -7.82
CA ALA A 29 7.45 -11.39 -6.79
C ALA A 29 8.28 -12.44 -6.05
N GLN A 30 9.58 -12.21 -5.96
CA GLN A 30 10.53 -13.13 -5.32
C GLN A 30 10.79 -12.66 -3.89
N ASP A 31 11.26 -11.42 -3.73
CA ASP A 31 11.53 -10.83 -2.43
C ASP A 31 10.51 -9.74 -2.11
N ARG A 32 10.11 -9.65 -0.83
CA ARG A 32 9.22 -8.62 -0.26
C ARG A 32 8.03 -8.24 -1.20
N PRO A 33 7.03 -9.14 -1.36
CA PRO A 33 5.88 -8.89 -2.24
C PRO A 33 4.94 -7.82 -1.68
N VAL A 34 4.87 -6.67 -2.34
CA VAL A 34 3.99 -5.56 -1.95
C VAL A 34 2.62 -5.68 -2.59
N THR A 35 1.57 -5.54 -1.77
CA THR A 35 0.19 -5.48 -2.27
C THR A 35 -0.23 -4.03 -2.54
N PHE A 36 -1.21 -3.84 -3.43
CA PHE A 36 -1.77 -2.50 -3.69
C PHE A 36 -2.37 -1.85 -2.43
N GLN A 37 -2.93 -2.65 -1.52
CA GLN A 37 -3.50 -2.12 -0.28
C GLN A 37 -2.43 -1.54 0.66
N GLU A 38 -1.22 -2.11 0.71
CA GLU A 38 -0.10 -1.52 1.45
C GLU A 38 0.36 -0.18 0.86
N VAL A 39 0.29 -0.04 -0.48
CA VAL A 39 0.56 1.25 -1.13
C VAL A 39 -0.46 2.30 -0.68
N PHE A 40 -1.75 1.97 -0.71
CA PHE A 40 -2.80 2.87 -0.22
C PHE A 40 -2.67 3.16 1.28
N ALA A 41 -2.34 2.17 2.10
CA ALA A 41 -2.08 2.36 3.53
C ALA A 41 -0.96 3.37 3.76
N THR A 42 0.11 3.30 2.97
CA THR A 42 1.24 4.24 3.02
C THR A 42 0.80 5.66 2.64
N LEU A 43 0.02 5.80 1.57
CA LEU A 43 -0.49 7.11 1.14
C LEU A 43 -1.42 7.72 2.19
N TYR A 44 -2.35 6.93 2.75
CA TYR A 44 -3.26 7.39 3.80
C TYR A 44 -2.51 7.77 5.08
N HIS A 45 -1.51 6.99 5.46
CA HIS A 45 -0.63 7.31 6.59
C HIS A 45 0.03 8.69 6.41
N ASN A 46 0.59 8.96 5.24
CA ASN A 46 1.29 10.22 4.96
C ASN A 46 0.38 11.45 4.97
N VAL A 47 -0.92 11.28 4.72
CA VAL A 47 -1.91 12.36 4.83
C VAL A 47 -2.63 12.39 6.19
N GLY A 48 -2.20 11.56 7.15
CA GLY A 48 -2.73 11.55 8.52
C GLY A 48 -4.04 10.79 8.71
N ILE A 49 -4.43 9.93 7.76
CA ILE A 49 -5.66 9.13 7.85
C ILE A 49 -5.33 7.78 8.52
N ASN A 50 -6.03 7.49 9.62
CA ASN A 50 -5.93 6.19 10.30
C ASN A 50 -6.89 5.17 9.68
N THR A 51 -6.39 4.39 8.73
CA THR A 51 -7.16 3.36 8.01
C THR A 51 -7.71 2.24 8.88
N GLN A 52 -7.23 2.08 10.12
CA GLN A 52 -7.74 1.06 11.05
C GLN A 52 -9.10 1.41 11.65
N VAL A 53 -9.49 2.69 11.62
CA VAL A 53 -10.73 3.19 12.23
C VAL A 53 -11.58 4.01 11.27
N THR A 54 -10.97 4.61 10.24
CA THR A 54 -11.69 5.45 9.28
C THR A 54 -12.55 4.60 8.35
N THR A 55 -13.83 4.98 8.26
CA THR A 55 -14.81 4.40 7.36
C THR A 55 -15.44 5.46 6.48
N VAL A 56 -15.95 5.05 5.33
CA VAL A 56 -16.81 5.85 4.44
C VAL A 56 -18.20 5.23 4.38
N GLU A 57 -19.23 6.06 4.29
CA GLU A 57 -20.59 5.56 4.10
C GLU A 57 -20.81 5.21 2.62
N ASP A 58 -21.41 4.04 2.37
CA ASP A 58 -21.91 3.71 1.04
C ASP A 58 -23.24 4.43 0.75
N LEU A 59 -23.81 4.20 -0.44
CA LEU A 59 -25.06 4.82 -0.87
C LEU A 59 -26.27 4.46 0.02
N ASN A 60 -26.16 3.44 0.86
CA ASN A 60 -27.18 3.00 1.81
C ASN A 60 -26.85 3.39 3.25
N GLY A 61 -25.79 4.19 3.48
CA GLY A 61 -25.34 4.62 4.80
C GLY A 61 -24.59 3.56 5.60
N ARG A 62 -24.18 2.43 4.98
CA ARG A 62 -23.39 1.41 5.68
C ARG A 62 -21.92 1.82 5.72
N PRO A 63 -21.25 1.79 6.89
CA PRO A 63 -19.83 2.09 6.98
C PRO A 63 -18.99 0.99 6.32
N GLN A 64 -18.06 1.41 5.47
CA GLN A 64 -17.06 0.58 4.79
C GLN A 64 -15.68 1.06 5.18
N PHE A 65 -14.80 0.15 5.57
CA PHE A 65 -13.39 0.49 5.81
C PHE A 65 -12.68 0.86 4.51
N LEU A 66 -11.66 1.71 4.62
CA LEU A 66 -10.86 2.13 3.47
C LEU A 66 -9.99 0.99 2.90
N LEU A 67 -9.59 0.05 3.76
CA LEU A 67 -8.71 -1.07 3.43
C LEU A 67 -9.16 -2.34 4.16
N ASP A 68 -8.66 -3.48 3.73
CA ASP A 68 -8.92 -4.75 4.41
C ASP A 68 -8.27 -4.75 5.80
N SER A 69 -8.80 -5.61 6.68
CA SER A 69 -8.28 -5.73 8.04
C SER A 69 -6.83 -6.20 8.06
N GLY A 70 -6.01 -5.57 8.89
CA GLY A 70 -4.61 -5.96 9.10
C GLY A 70 -3.61 -5.39 8.08
N VAL A 71 -4.06 -4.65 7.06
CA VAL A 71 -3.17 -3.97 6.12
C VAL A 71 -2.42 -2.85 6.82
N GLN A 72 -1.10 -2.84 6.70
CA GLN A 72 -0.23 -1.82 7.25
C GLN A 72 0.49 -1.05 6.13
N PRO A 73 0.97 0.19 6.40
CA PRO A 73 1.88 0.89 5.51
C PRO A 73 3.15 0.08 5.21
N ILE A 74 3.76 0.37 4.07
CA ILE A 74 5.07 -0.17 3.68
C ILE A 74 6.11 0.40 4.65
N HIS A 75 6.55 -0.43 5.59
CA HIS A 75 7.42 -0.01 6.69
C HIS A 75 8.76 0.59 6.24
N GLU A 76 9.26 0.22 5.07
CA GLU A 76 10.48 0.78 4.50
C GLU A 76 10.31 2.25 4.07
N LEU A 77 9.09 2.70 3.79
CA LEU A 77 8.78 4.06 3.30
C LEU A 77 8.40 5.06 4.40
N ILE A 78 8.15 4.61 5.63
CA ILE A 78 7.78 5.44 6.80
C ILE A 78 8.97 5.61 7.74
#